data_AF-A0A2S6TVJ0-F1
#
_entry.id   AF-A0A2S6TVJ0-F1
#
_cell.length_a   1.000
_cell.length_b   1.000
_cell.length_c   1.000
_cell.angle_alpha   90.00
_cell.angle_beta   90.00
_cell.angle_gamma   90.00
#
_symmetry.space_group_name_H-M   'P 1'
#
loop_
_entity.id
_entity.type
_entity.pdbx_description
1 polymer ?
#
loop_
_entity_poly.entity_id
_entity_poly.type
_entity_poly.pdbx_seq_one_letter_code
_entity_poly.pdbx_strand_id
1 'polypeptide(L)'
;FSVVRYGNVVGSRGSVVPVFQRMIEEGAESLPITDDRMTRFWITLDQGVSFVLSCLEMMHGGEIFVPRIPSMRLVDLAKAMAPDLPQRIVGIRPGEKLHEVMITEDDARNTVRLDDRFIIEPGFDFWEENRNRIEAAKPVEDGFRYDSERNDEWLDTDSFREMMEASGR
;
A
#
# COMPACT_ATOMS: atom_id res chain seq x y z
N PHE A 1 -5.77 20.16 -9.70
CA PHE A 1 -4.80 19.45 -8.85
C PHE A 1 -5.45 18.20 -8.32
N SER A 2 -4.78 17.05 -8.37
CA SER A 2 -5.27 15.79 -7.80
C SER A 2 -4.14 15.13 -7.02
N VAL A 3 -4.48 14.18 -6.16
CA VAL A 3 -3.54 13.49 -5.28
C VAL A 3 -3.50 12.01 -5.65
N VAL A 4 -2.31 11.43 -5.62
CA VAL A 4 -2.12 9.98 -5.65
C VAL A 4 -1.63 9.56 -4.26
N ARG A 5 -2.28 8.56 -3.66
CA ARG A 5 -1.97 8.02 -2.33
C ARG A 5 -1.78 6.51 -2.45
N TYR A 6 -0.61 6.01 -2.07
CA TYR A 6 -0.30 4.57 -2.06
C TYR A 6 0.55 4.18 -0.86
N GLY A 7 0.71 2.87 -0.67
CA GLY A 7 1.44 2.26 0.44
C GLY A 7 2.96 2.29 0.31
N ASN A 8 3.61 1.30 0.91
CA ASN A 8 5.06 1.16 0.90
C ASN A 8 5.56 0.77 -0.49
N VAL A 9 6.53 1.54 -0.98
CA VAL A 9 7.22 1.20 -2.22
C VAL A 9 8.33 0.20 -1.91
N VAL A 10 8.25 -0.99 -2.51
CA VAL A 10 9.25 -2.06 -2.37
C VAL A 10 10.63 -1.51 -2.72
N GLY A 11 11.58 -1.71 -1.81
CA GLY A 11 12.94 -1.27 -2.02
C GLY A 11 13.19 0.25 -1.90
N SER A 12 12.19 1.09 -1.66
CA SER A 12 12.42 2.54 -1.55
C SER A 12 13.56 2.88 -0.59
N ARG A 13 14.34 3.92 -0.91
CA ARG A 13 15.58 4.24 -0.18
C ARG A 13 15.30 4.45 1.32
N GLY A 14 15.97 3.67 2.17
CA GLY A 14 15.79 3.73 3.63
C GLY A 14 14.57 2.99 4.17
N SER A 15 13.83 2.26 3.33
CA SER A 15 12.75 1.37 3.78
C SER A 15 13.28 0.08 4.41
N VAL A 16 12.37 -0.74 4.95
CA VAL A 16 12.71 -1.97 5.66
C VAL A 16 13.41 -3.01 4.77
N VAL A 17 13.07 -3.09 3.49
CA VAL A 17 13.68 -4.06 2.56
C VAL A 17 15.19 -3.81 2.39
N PRO A 18 15.67 -2.61 2.01
CA PRO A 18 17.11 -2.31 1.99
C PRO A 18 17.81 -2.45 3.35
N VAL A 19 17.08 -2.21 4.45
CA VAL A 19 17.64 -2.38 5.80
C VAL A 19 17.89 -3.87 6.06
N PHE A 20 16.92 -4.73 5.81
CA PHE A 20 17.06 -6.17 6.00
C PHE A 20 18.09 -6.77 5.04
N GLN A 21 18.11 -6.36 3.76
CA GLN A 21 19.14 -6.78 2.81
C GLN A 21 20.56 -6.53 3.35
N ARG A 22 20.83 -5.29 3.81
CA ARG A 22 22.14 -4.96 4.40
C ARG A 22 22.45 -5.77 5.66
N MET A 23 21.46 -5.96 6.53
CA MET A 23 21.66 -6.78 7.75
C MET A 23 21.99 -8.23 7.41
N ILE A 24 21.35 -8.80 6.38
CA ILE A 24 21.62 -10.17 5.91
C ILE A 24 23.05 -10.24 5.33
N GLU A 25 23.41 -9.28 4.48
CA GLU A 25 24.76 -9.20 3.88
C GLU A 25 25.86 -9.01 4.94
N GLU A 26 25.58 -8.28 6.01
CA GLU A 26 26.49 -8.06 7.15
C GLU A 26 26.53 -9.24 8.14
N GLY A 27 25.74 -10.30 7.90
CA GLY A 27 25.73 -11.49 8.74
C GLY A 27 25.01 -11.31 10.08
N ALA A 28 23.94 -10.50 10.11
CA ALA A 28 23.12 -10.32 11.32
C ALA A 28 22.61 -11.65 11.87
N GLU A 29 22.55 -11.78 13.20
CA GLU A 29 22.05 -12.98 13.88
C GLU A 29 20.51 -13.06 13.89
N SER A 30 19.83 -11.94 13.67
CA SER A 30 18.36 -11.89 13.58
C SER A 30 17.86 -10.62 12.86
N LEU A 31 16.65 -10.69 12.29
CA LEU A 31 15.95 -9.52 11.75
C LEU A 31 15.04 -8.88 12.82
N PRO A 32 15.09 -7.55 13.00
CA PRO A 32 14.27 -6.86 13.98
C PRO A 32 12.85 -6.67 13.45
N ILE A 33 11.87 -7.14 14.21
CA ILE A 33 10.43 -6.96 13.94
C ILE A 33 9.85 -6.07 15.03
N THR A 34 9.11 -5.03 14.65
CA THR A 34 8.56 -4.07 15.61
C THR A 34 7.37 -4.65 16.37
N ASP A 35 6.43 -5.27 15.65
CA ASP A 35 5.28 -6.02 16.19
C ASP A 35 4.90 -7.12 15.19
N ASP A 36 4.52 -8.29 15.69
CA ASP A 36 4.19 -9.48 14.88
C ASP A 36 2.87 -9.34 14.13
N ARG A 37 1.98 -8.45 14.59
CA ARG A 37 0.70 -8.15 13.93
C ARG A 37 0.85 -7.12 12.81
N MET A 38 2.01 -6.49 12.67
CA MET A 38 2.17 -5.34 11.77
C MET A 38 1.96 -5.71 10.30
N THR A 39 1.10 -4.96 9.61
CA THR A 39 0.83 -5.14 8.16
C THR A 39 1.10 -3.86 7.39
N ARG A 40 1.47 -4.00 6.11
CA ARG A 40 1.72 -2.89 5.19
C ARG A 40 1.18 -3.21 3.81
N PHE A 41 0.78 -2.17 3.09
CA PHE A 41 0.48 -2.24 1.66
C PHE A 41 1.77 -2.16 0.84
N TRP A 42 1.86 -2.89 -0.25
CA TRP A 42 3.06 -2.98 -1.07
C TRP A 42 2.79 -2.68 -2.54
N ILE A 43 3.66 -1.87 -3.12
CA ILE A 43 3.65 -1.52 -4.54
C ILE A 43 5.10 -1.45 -5.04
N THR A 44 5.36 -1.82 -6.29
CA THR A 44 6.68 -1.58 -6.90
C THR A 44 6.83 -0.10 -7.30
N LEU A 45 8.07 0.33 -7.53
CA LEU A 45 8.31 1.68 -8.04
C LEU A 45 7.63 1.90 -9.40
N ASP A 46 7.77 0.92 -10.29
CA ASP A 46 7.20 0.98 -11.64
C ASP A 46 5.68 1.01 -11.60
N GLN A 47 5.04 0.18 -10.76
CA GLN A 47 3.60 0.23 -10.52
C GLN A 47 3.16 1.61 -10.02
N GLY A 48 3.91 2.21 -9.08
CA GLY A 48 3.62 3.56 -8.59
C GLY A 48 3.69 4.62 -9.69
N VAL A 49 4.73 4.58 -10.53
CA VAL A 49 4.89 5.51 -11.66
C VAL A 49 3.79 5.31 -12.71
N SER A 50 3.54 4.07 -13.13
CA SER A 50 2.47 3.73 -14.07
C SER A 50 1.10 4.15 -13.53
N PHE A 51 0.85 3.98 -12.24
CA PHE A 51 -0.39 4.41 -11.60
C PHE A 51 -0.57 5.93 -11.70
N VAL A 52 0.46 6.71 -11.37
CA VAL A 52 0.43 8.18 -11.51
C VAL A 52 0.14 8.59 -12.96
N LEU A 53 0.82 7.99 -13.94
CA LEU A 53 0.60 8.30 -15.36
C LEU A 53 -0.85 7.99 -15.78
N SER A 54 -1.40 6.85 -15.37
CA SER A 54 -2.80 6.52 -15.66
C SER A 54 -3.79 7.48 -14.99
N CYS A 55 -3.47 8.02 -13.81
CA CYS A 55 -4.32 9.00 -13.13
C CYS A 55 -4.34 10.35 -13.88
N LEU A 56 -3.22 10.74 -14.52
CA LEU A 56 -3.15 11.98 -15.30
C LEU A 56 -4.11 11.99 -16.48
N GLU A 57 -4.36 10.83 -17.10
CA GLU A 57 -5.26 10.69 -18.25
C GLU A 57 -6.74 10.83 -17.87
N MET A 58 -7.09 10.56 -16.60
CA MET A 58 -8.47 10.54 -16.12
C MET A 58 -8.85 11.70 -15.19
N MET A 59 -7.87 12.43 -14.64
CA MET A 59 -8.14 13.43 -13.60
C MET A 59 -8.91 14.65 -14.11
N HIS A 60 -9.86 15.11 -13.30
CA HIS A 60 -10.60 16.36 -13.47
C HIS A 60 -10.22 17.42 -12.44
N GLY A 61 -9.56 17.01 -11.35
CA GLY A 61 -9.07 17.89 -10.29
C GLY A 61 -9.89 17.73 -9.00
N GLY A 62 -9.20 17.59 -7.87
CA GLY A 62 -9.77 17.47 -6.52
C GLY A 62 -9.80 16.05 -5.99
N GLU A 63 -9.58 15.05 -6.84
CA GLU A 63 -9.64 13.63 -6.48
C GLU A 63 -8.39 13.18 -5.71
N ILE A 64 -8.59 12.14 -4.90
CA ILE A 64 -7.50 11.32 -4.34
C ILE A 64 -7.60 9.92 -4.93
N PHE A 65 -6.65 9.57 -5.78
CA PHE A 65 -6.53 8.24 -6.38
C PHE A 65 -5.75 7.31 -5.45
N VAL A 66 -6.31 6.13 -5.19
CA VAL A 66 -5.73 5.11 -4.33
C VAL A 66 -5.71 3.78 -5.08
N PRO A 67 -4.55 3.18 -5.39
CA PRO A 67 -4.51 1.92 -6.13
C PRO A 67 -4.97 0.75 -5.24
N ARG A 68 -5.54 -0.27 -5.87
CA ARG A 68 -5.75 -1.58 -5.25
C ARG A 68 -4.43 -2.34 -5.31
N ILE A 69 -3.83 -2.55 -4.15
CA ILE A 69 -2.49 -3.13 -4.00
C ILE A 69 -2.49 -4.10 -2.83
N PRO A 70 -1.66 -5.14 -2.88
CA PRO A 70 -1.71 -6.18 -1.88
C PRO A 70 -1.08 -5.74 -0.56
N SER A 71 -1.46 -6.43 0.51
CA SER A 71 -0.91 -6.28 1.85
C SER A 71 0.02 -7.43 2.21
N MET A 72 0.94 -7.22 3.13
CA MET A 72 1.80 -8.27 3.68
C MET A 72 2.07 -8.01 5.16
N ARG A 73 2.17 -9.08 5.96
CA ARG A 73 2.67 -8.97 7.34
C ARG A 73 4.19 -8.81 7.34
N LEU A 74 4.70 -8.03 8.28
CA LEU A 74 6.13 -7.78 8.40
C LEU A 74 6.94 -9.06 8.70
N VAL A 75 6.35 -9.99 9.46
CA VAL A 75 6.95 -11.30 9.77
C VAL A 75 7.10 -12.18 8.53
N ASP A 76 6.14 -12.11 7.60
CA ASP A 76 6.19 -12.86 6.35
C ASP A 76 7.21 -12.25 5.39
N LEU A 77 7.32 -10.92 5.36
CA LEU A 77 8.36 -10.21 4.60
C LEU A 77 9.76 -10.64 5.07
N ALA A 78 10.01 -10.63 6.38
CA ALA A 78 11.28 -11.05 6.95
C ALA A 78 11.60 -12.52 6.61
N LYS A 79 10.59 -13.40 6.70
CA LYS A 79 10.72 -14.82 6.33
C LYS A 79 10.97 -15.02 4.84
N ALA A 80 10.35 -14.22 3.98
CA ALA A 80 10.55 -14.29 2.53
C ALA A 80 12.00 -13.94 2.14
N MET A 81 12.56 -12.93 2.82
CA MET A 81 13.93 -12.43 2.60
C MET A 81 15.01 -13.32 3.21
N ALA A 82 14.79 -13.86 4.41
CA ALA A 82 15.76 -14.72 5.10
C ALA A 82 15.05 -15.86 5.85
N PRO A 83 14.71 -16.97 5.15
CA PRO A 83 13.89 -18.06 5.70
C PRO A 83 14.46 -18.71 6.96
N ASP A 84 15.79 -18.82 7.03
CA ASP A 84 16.51 -19.50 8.10
C ASP A 84 16.98 -18.54 9.21
N LEU A 85 16.79 -17.23 9.03
CA LEU A 85 17.29 -16.23 9.95
C LEU A 85 16.25 -15.92 11.05
N PRO A 86 16.60 -16.01 12.34
CA PRO A 86 15.67 -15.71 13.43
C PRO A 86 15.09 -14.29 13.34
N GLN A 87 13.88 -14.13 13.86
CA GLN A 87 13.24 -12.82 14.01
C GLN A 87 13.23 -12.42 15.49
N ARG A 88 13.51 -11.16 15.79
CA ARG A 88 13.50 -10.62 17.16
C ARG A 88 12.51 -9.47 17.28
N ILE A 89 11.57 -9.57 18.22
CA ILE A 89 10.67 -8.46 18.54
C ILE A 89 11.45 -7.35 19.25
N VAL A 90 11.44 -6.15 18.69
CA VAL A 90 12.11 -4.95 19.23
C VAL A 90 11.15 -3.90 19.79
N GLY A 91 9.85 -4.09 19.59
CA GLY A 91 8.79 -3.18 20.03
C GLY A 91 8.45 -2.10 18.99
N ILE A 92 7.26 -1.53 19.14
CA ILE A 92 6.72 -0.49 18.26
C ILE A 92 7.49 0.81 18.45
N ARG A 93 7.90 1.45 17.35
CA ARG A 93 8.60 2.74 17.39
C ARG A 93 7.62 3.89 17.64
N PRO A 94 8.05 5.02 18.22
CA PRO A 94 7.17 6.17 18.44
C PRO A 94 6.47 6.63 17.16
N GLY A 95 5.13 6.68 17.19
CA GLY A 95 4.30 7.12 16.06
C GLY A 95 4.04 6.05 14.98
N GLU A 96 4.59 4.85 15.12
CA GLU A 96 4.35 3.76 14.19
C GLU A 96 2.98 3.11 14.40
N LYS A 97 2.24 2.90 13.30
CA LYS A 97 0.94 2.21 13.32
C LYS A 97 1.12 0.71 13.11
N LEU A 98 0.25 -0.09 13.73
CA LEU A 98 0.16 -1.54 13.43
C LEU A 98 -0.28 -1.78 11.99
N HIS A 99 -1.31 -1.07 11.54
CA HIS A 99 -1.88 -1.21 10.21
C HIS A 99 -2.03 0.17 9.56
N GLU A 100 -1.73 0.24 8.27
CA GLU A 100 -1.90 1.47 7.50
C GLU A 100 -3.32 1.58 6.97
N VAL A 101 -3.79 2.82 6.79
CA VAL A 101 -5.15 3.14 6.34
C VAL A 101 -5.05 4.06 5.16
N MET A 102 -5.55 3.63 4.00
CA MET A 102 -5.56 4.47 2.79
C MET A 102 -6.89 5.17 2.58
N ILE A 103 -8.01 4.56 3.01
CA ILE A 103 -9.35 5.15 2.95
C ILE A 103 -10.02 4.92 4.30
N THR A 104 -10.42 6.01 4.95
CA THR A 104 -11.16 5.98 6.23
C THR A 104 -12.64 5.70 5.99
N GLU A 105 -13.36 5.28 7.04
CA GLU A 105 -14.82 5.09 6.95
C GLU A 105 -15.57 6.40 6.63
N ASP A 106 -15.02 7.54 7.08
CA ASP A 106 -15.58 8.86 6.76
C ASP A 106 -15.36 9.23 5.29
N ASP A 107 -14.16 8.94 4.74
CA ASP A 107 -13.85 9.17 3.31
C ASP A 107 -14.66 8.23 2.39
N ALA A 108 -15.05 7.05 2.88
CA ALA A 108 -15.78 6.05 2.10
C ALA A 108 -17.09 6.58 1.52
N ARG A 109 -17.75 7.52 2.21
CA ARG A 109 -19.01 8.15 1.75
C ARG A 109 -18.88 8.88 0.42
N ASN A 110 -17.67 9.35 0.09
CA ASN A 110 -17.36 10.02 -1.17
C ASN A 110 -16.40 9.17 -2.03
N THR A 111 -16.30 7.87 -1.77
CA THR A 111 -15.38 7.00 -2.49
C THR A 111 -16.11 6.15 -3.51
N VAL A 112 -15.58 6.13 -4.73
CA VAL A 112 -15.97 5.18 -5.77
C VAL A 112 -14.83 4.20 -6.07
N ARG A 113 -15.19 3.02 -6.52
CA ARG A 113 -14.30 1.90 -6.86
C ARG A 113 -14.36 1.62 -8.36
N LEU A 114 -13.18 1.44 -8.93
CA LEU A 114 -12.93 0.78 -10.20
C LEU A 114 -12.22 -0.56 -9.93
N ASP A 115 -11.93 -1.32 -10.98
CA ASP A 115 -11.31 -2.64 -10.84
C ASP A 115 -9.92 -2.57 -10.17
N ASP A 116 -9.11 -1.57 -10.52
CA ASP A 116 -7.71 -1.44 -10.09
C ASP A 116 -7.47 -0.31 -9.08
N ARG A 117 -8.49 0.50 -8.75
CA ARG A 117 -8.33 1.68 -7.89
C ARG A 117 -9.60 2.11 -7.19
N PHE A 118 -9.42 2.92 -6.18
CA PHE A 118 -10.44 3.76 -5.58
C PHE A 118 -10.16 5.22 -5.90
N ILE A 119 -11.22 6.01 -5.88
CA ILE A 119 -11.19 7.44 -6.11
C ILE A 119 -12.01 8.08 -5.00
N ILE A 120 -11.35 8.82 -4.12
CA ILE A 120 -12.03 9.66 -3.14
C ILE A 120 -12.38 10.97 -3.84
N GLU A 121 -13.66 11.18 -4.10
CA GLU A 121 -14.19 12.36 -4.76
C GLU A 121 -14.29 13.52 -3.77
N PRO A 122 -14.02 14.76 -4.20
CA PRO A 122 -14.18 15.92 -3.34
C PRO A 122 -15.67 16.16 -3.02
N GLY A 123 -15.97 16.43 -1.75
CA GLY A 123 -17.33 16.71 -1.26
C GLY A 123 -17.83 18.13 -1.51
N PHE A 124 -17.38 18.82 -2.55
CA PHE A 124 -17.76 20.22 -2.81
C PHE A 124 -18.79 20.32 -3.95
N ASP A 125 -19.78 21.20 -3.78
CA ASP A 125 -20.88 21.42 -4.74
C ASP A 125 -20.38 21.72 -6.16
N PHE A 126 -19.27 22.46 -6.30
CA PHE A 126 -18.71 22.80 -7.61
C PHE A 126 -18.20 21.58 -8.40
N TRP A 127 -18.05 20.43 -7.74
CA TRP A 127 -17.54 19.20 -8.35
C TRP A 127 -18.66 18.27 -8.83
N GLU A 128 -19.93 18.54 -8.52
CA GLU A 128 -21.06 17.65 -8.88
C GLU A 128 -21.11 17.32 -10.38
N GLU A 129 -20.74 18.25 -11.26
CA GLU A 129 -20.70 18.03 -12.71
C GLU A 129 -19.72 16.93 -13.15
N ASN A 130 -18.73 16.60 -12.31
CA ASN A 130 -17.72 15.57 -12.60
C ASN A 130 -18.05 14.20 -11.98
N ARG A 131 -19.02 14.12 -11.05
CA ARG A 131 -19.35 12.89 -10.29
C ARG A 131 -19.80 11.70 -11.13
N ASN A 132 -20.23 11.95 -12.37
CA ASN A 132 -20.67 10.90 -13.30
C ASN A 132 -19.73 10.73 -14.50
N ARG A 133 -18.54 11.34 -14.49
CA ARG A 133 -17.63 11.32 -15.66
C ARG A 133 -16.73 10.09 -15.71
N ILE A 134 -16.53 9.41 -14.58
CA ILE A 134 -15.73 8.20 -14.52
C ILE A 134 -16.67 7.03 -14.79
N GLU A 135 -16.86 6.74 -16.07
CA GLU A 135 -17.68 5.61 -16.52
C GLU A 135 -17.19 4.31 -15.85
N ALA A 136 -18.14 3.49 -15.40
CA ALA A 136 -17.94 2.24 -14.64
C ALA A 136 -17.56 2.34 -13.14
N ALA A 137 -17.31 3.53 -12.58
CA ALA A 137 -17.06 3.66 -11.15
C ALA A 137 -18.31 3.36 -10.32
N LYS A 138 -18.17 2.55 -9.26
CA LYS A 138 -19.27 2.18 -8.35
C LYS A 138 -19.01 2.71 -6.95
N PRO A 139 -20.00 3.28 -6.24
CA PRO A 139 -19.84 3.62 -4.82
C PRO A 139 -19.39 2.40 -4.02
N VAL A 140 -18.49 2.62 -3.05
CA VAL A 140 -18.15 1.59 -2.07
C VAL A 140 -19.32 1.37 -1.09
N GLU A 141 -19.31 0.25 -0.38
CA GLU A 141 -20.34 -0.07 0.61
C GLU A 141 -20.31 0.88 1.82
N ASP A 142 -21.44 1.05 2.50
CA ASP A 142 -21.47 1.82 3.75
C ASP A 142 -20.60 1.15 4.82
N GLY A 143 -19.85 1.97 5.58
CA GLY A 143 -18.83 1.48 6.51
C GLY A 143 -17.59 0.87 5.85
N PHE A 144 -17.42 1.02 4.52
CA PHE A 144 -16.20 0.58 3.85
C PHE A 144 -14.96 1.24 4.44
N ARG A 145 -13.88 0.46 4.51
CA ARG A 145 -12.58 0.93 4.99
C ARG A 145 -11.49 0.17 4.27
N TYR A 146 -10.48 0.90 3.82
CA TYR A 146 -9.33 0.29 3.15
C TYR A 146 -8.09 0.42 4.03
N ASP A 147 -7.80 -0.66 4.77
CA ASP A 147 -6.63 -0.79 5.64
C ASP A 147 -5.87 -2.09 5.38
N SER A 148 -4.59 -2.12 5.77
CA SER A 148 -3.68 -3.21 5.43
C SER A 148 -3.92 -4.49 6.23
N GLU A 149 -4.83 -4.49 7.22
CA GLU A 149 -5.20 -5.68 8.00
C GLU A 149 -6.37 -6.43 7.38
N ARG A 150 -7.33 -5.69 6.81
CA ARG A 150 -8.58 -6.25 6.27
C ARG A 150 -8.61 -6.26 4.74
N ASN A 151 -7.44 -6.22 4.11
CA ASN A 151 -7.31 -6.19 2.66
C ASN A 151 -7.85 -7.48 2.01
N ASP A 152 -8.32 -7.38 0.77
CA ASP A 152 -8.75 -8.53 -0.05
C ASP A 152 -7.59 -9.14 -0.85
N GLU A 153 -6.51 -8.39 -1.08
CA GLU A 153 -5.31 -8.83 -1.79
C GLU A 153 -4.10 -8.94 -0.86
N TRP A 154 -3.41 -10.08 -0.88
CA TRP A 154 -2.28 -10.37 0.00
C TRP A 154 -1.09 -10.95 -0.76
N LEU A 155 0.11 -10.53 -0.37
CA LEU A 155 1.36 -11.16 -0.79
C LEU A 155 1.67 -12.32 0.15
N ASP A 156 1.86 -13.49 -0.45
CA ASP A 156 2.59 -14.58 0.19
C ASP A 156 4.11 -14.43 -0.04
N THR A 157 4.87 -15.41 0.43
CA THR A 157 6.33 -15.39 0.29
C THR A 157 6.79 -15.43 -1.16
N ASP A 158 6.11 -16.18 -2.03
CA ASP A 158 6.55 -16.38 -3.40
C ASP A 158 6.21 -15.17 -4.27
N SER A 159 4.97 -14.67 -4.18
CA SER A 159 4.55 -13.42 -4.85
C SER A 159 5.35 -12.21 -4.40
N PHE A 160 5.79 -12.15 -3.13
CA PHE A 160 6.70 -11.09 -2.69
C PHE A 160 8.09 -11.20 -3.32
N ARG A 161 8.62 -12.41 -3.51
CA ARG A 161 9.92 -12.61 -4.19
C ARG A 161 9.82 -12.23 -5.66
N GLU A 162 8.75 -12.60 -6.35
CA GLU A 162 8.50 -12.16 -7.74
C GLU A 162 8.44 -10.63 -7.83
N MET A 163 7.79 -9.98 -6.85
CA MET A 163 7.72 -8.52 -6.77
C MET A 163 9.09 -7.86 -6.56
N MET A 164 9.97 -8.49 -5.78
CA MET A 164 11.36 -8.06 -5.57
C MET A 164 12.17 -8.16 -6.86
N GLU A 165 12.10 -9.32 -7.53
CA GLU A 165 12.81 -9.58 -8.79
C GLU A 165 12.39 -8.59 -9.88
N ALA A 166 11.08 -8.34 -10.01
CA ALA A 166 10.53 -7.35 -10.94
C ALA A 166 11.00 -5.91 -10.65
N SER A 167 11.33 -5.61 -9.39
CA SER A 167 11.86 -4.31 -8.97
C SER A 167 13.39 -4.20 -9.13
N GLY A 168 14.04 -5.22 -9.73
CA GLY A 168 15.49 -5.30 -9.91
C GLY A 168 16.25 -5.52 -8.61
N ARG A 169 15.69 -6.29 -7.67
CA ARG A 169 16.24 -6.48 -6.31
C ARG A 169 16.20 -7.90 -5.80
#